data_AF-Q56TX7-F1
#
_entry.id   AF-Q56TX7-F1
#
_cell.length_a   1.000
_cell.length_b   1.000
_cell.length_c   1.000
_cell.angle_alpha   90.00
_cell.angle_beta   90.00
_cell.angle_gamma   90.00
#
_symmetry.space_group_name_H-M   'P 1'
#
loop_
_entity.id
_entity.type
_entity.pdbx_description
1 polymer ?
#
loop_
_entity_poly.entity_id
_entity_poly.type
_entity_poly.pdbx_seq_one_letter_code
_entity_poly.pdbx_strand_id
1 'polypeptide(L)'
;RMNIGQVLEIHLGWLAHAGWKVDPNDPQNEQLIKTLPKELYDVPANSLTATPVFDGASNDEVSGLLANSRPNRDGDVMVDRHGKARLFDGRSGEPFEHPISVGYMYILKLHHLIDEKIHARSTGPYSMITQQPLGGKAQFGGQRFG
;
A
#
# COMPACT_ATOMS: atom_id res chain seq x y z
N ARG A 1 12.19 -5.43 -7.45
CA ARG A 1 11.41 -5.23 -8.71
C ARG A 1 11.44 -3.73 -8.99
N MET A 2 11.48 -3.29 -10.24
CA MET A 2 11.57 -1.85 -10.57
C MET A 2 10.17 -1.20 -10.50
N ASN A 3 9.53 -1.25 -9.32
CA ASN A 3 8.12 -0.87 -9.11
C ASN A 3 7.94 0.12 -7.94
N ILE A 4 8.71 1.21 -7.97
CA ILE A 4 8.71 2.27 -6.94
C ILE A 4 7.34 2.95 -6.74
N GLY A 5 6.43 2.84 -7.71
CA GLY A 5 5.08 3.41 -7.61
C GLY A 5 4.32 2.95 -6.36
N GLN A 6 4.60 1.73 -5.87
CA GLN A 6 4.02 1.24 -4.61
C GLN A 6 4.44 2.06 -3.39
N VAL A 7 5.66 2.59 -3.39
CA VAL A 7 6.16 3.44 -2.29
C VAL A 7 5.53 4.82 -2.38
N LEU A 8 5.43 5.38 -3.59
CA LEU A 8 4.76 6.66 -3.81
C LEU A 8 3.26 6.59 -3.45
N GLU A 9 2.62 5.46 -3.75
CA GLU A 9 1.23 5.19 -3.36
C GLU A 9 1.06 5.17 -1.84
N ILE A 10 1.96 4.53 -1.10
CA ILE A 10 1.93 4.53 0.38
C ILE A 10 1.95 5.96 0.92
N HIS A 11 2.85 6.79 0.40
CA HIS A 11 3.03 8.18 0.83
C HIS A 11 1.80 9.03 0.51
N LEU A 12 1.30 8.93 -0.72
CA LEU A 12 0.09 9.63 -1.14
C LEU A 12 -1.14 9.14 -0.36
N GLY A 13 -1.24 7.85 -0.08
CA GLY A 13 -2.32 7.28 0.71
C GLY A 13 -2.29 7.77 2.16
N TRP A 14 -1.11 7.97 2.75
CA TRP A 14 -1.00 8.64 4.05
C TRP A 14 -1.53 10.07 4.00
N LEU A 15 -1.12 10.84 2.97
CA LEU A 15 -1.60 12.22 2.77
C LEU A 15 -3.12 12.28 2.60
N ALA A 16 -3.70 11.37 1.83
CA ALA A 16 -5.15 11.27 1.65
C ALA A 16 -5.88 10.97 2.96
N HIS A 17 -5.31 10.09 3.80
CA HIS A 17 -5.88 9.75 5.11
C HIS A 17 -5.75 10.91 6.12
N ALA A 18 -4.56 11.48 6.29
CA ALA A 18 -4.29 12.52 7.29
C ALA A 18 -4.86 13.90 6.87
N GLY A 19 -4.86 14.18 5.57
CA GLY A 19 -5.03 15.52 5.03
C GLY A 19 -3.77 16.36 5.20
N TRP A 20 -3.76 17.53 4.58
CA TRP A 20 -2.63 18.47 4.65
C TRP A 20 -3.13 19.90 4.58
N LYS A 21 -2.28 20.83 5.01
CA LYS A 21 -2.52 22.26 4.85
C LYS A 21 -1.20 22.95 4.54
N VAL A 22 -1.09 23.51 3.35
CA VAL A 22 0.09 24.22 2.88
C VAL A 22 -0.10 25.71 3.15
N ASP A 23 0.79 26.30 3.93
CA ASP A 23 0.82 27.73 4.15
C ASP A 23 1.58 28.44 3.01
N PRO A 24 0.93 29.35 2.24
CA PRO A 24 1.55 30.00 1.08
C PRO A 24 2.69 30.96 1.40
N ASN A 25 2.83 31.35 2.67
CA ASN A 25 3.79 32.35 3.12
C ASN A 25 5.09 31.72 3.66
N ASP A 26 5.18 30.39 3.72
CA ASP A 26 6.38 29.69 4.18
C ASP A 26 7.43 29.62 3.05
N PRO A 27 8.67 30.10 3.26
CA PRO A 27 9.76 29.98 2.29
C PRO A 27 10.06 28.54 1.86
N GLN A 28 9.81 27.54 2.71
CA GLN A 28 10.06 26.14 2.38
C GLN A 28 9.07 25.59 1.34
N ASN A 29 7.89 26.22 1.22
CA ASN A 29 6.83 25.80 0.31
C ASN A 29 6.90 26.50 -1.06
N GLU A 30 7.85 27.42 -1.29
CA GLU A 30 7.94 28.20 -2.54
C GLU A 30 7.97 27.35 -3.82
N GLN A 31 8.65 26.20 -3.77
CA GLN A 31 8.72 25.28 -4.91
C GLN A 31 7.39 24.54 -5.11
N LEU A 32 6.79 24.08 -4.02
CA LEU A 32 5.49 23.38 -4.02
C LEU A 32 4.37 24.29 -4.53
N ILE A 33 4.36 25.56 -4.12
CA ILE A 33 3.33 26.55 -4.49
C ILE A 33 3.33 26.85 -5.99
N LYS A 34 4.46 26.70 -6.69
CA LYS A 34 4.56 26.96 -8.13
C LYS A 34 3.87 25.89 -8.97
N THR A 35 3.91 24.64 -8.52
CA THR A 35 3.37 23.50 -9.27
C THR A 35 1.98 23.11 -8.78
N LEU A 36 1.72 23.21 -7.48
CA LEU A 36 0.47 22.80 -6.86
C LEU A 36 -0.67 23.79 -7.16
N PRO A 37 -1.82 23.32 -7.68
CA PRO A 37 -3.03 24.12 -7.80
C PRO A 37 -3.50 24.68 -6.46
N LYS A 38 -4.02 25.93 -6.47
CA LYS A 38 -4.53 26.59 -5.25
C LYS A 38 -5.64 25.82 -4.54
N GLU A 39 -6.39 25.00 -5.28
CA GLU A 39 -7.45 24.15 -4.76
C GLU A 39 -6.93 23.05 -3.82
N LEU A 40 -5.67 22.64 -3.97
CA LEU A 40 -5.03 21.59 -3.18
C LEU A 40 -4.22 22.14 -2.00
N TYR A 41 -4.34 23.43 -1.66
CA TYR A 41 -3.61 23.99 -0.52
C TYR A 41 -4.16 23.51 0.81
N ASP A 42 -5.46 23.23 0.89
CA ASP A 42 -6.10 22.73 2.10
C ASP A 42 -7.00 21.55 1.77
N VAL A 43 -6.57 20.35 2.17
CA VAL A 43 -7.30 19.11 1.93
C VAL A 43 -7.60 18.44 3.27
N PRO A 44 -8.88 18.17 3.59
CA PRO A 44 -9.26 17.54 4.85
C PRO A 44 -8.83 16.08 4.91
N ALA A 45 -8.79 15.53 6.12
CA ALA A 45 -8.55 14.12 6.36
C ALA A 45 -9.57 13.22 5.63
N ASN A 46 -9.14 12.02 5.24
CA ASN A 46 -9.92 11.01 4.49
C ASN A 46 -10.50 11.53 3.16
N SER A 47 -9.71 12.33 2.44
CA SER A 47 -10.09 12.83 1.11
C SER A 47 -9.71 11.85 0.02
N LEU A 48 -10.54 11.77 -1.02
CA LEU A 48 -10.21 11.00 -2.23
C LEU A 48 -9.26 11.81 -3.11
N THR A 49 -8.16 11.20 -3.51
CA THR A 49 -7.15 11.81 -4.39
C THR A 49 -7.09 11.07 -5.72
N ALA A 50 -6.78 11.78 -6.80
CA ALA A 50 -6.60 11.20 -8.12
C ALA A 50 -5.27 11.63 -8.72
N THR A 51 -4.52 10.67 -9.27
CA THR A 51 -3.28 10.91 -10.01
C THR A 51 -3.41 10.32 -11.41
N PRO A 52 -3.55 11.16 -12.46
CA PRO A 52 -3.50 10.70 -13.84
C PRO A 52 -2.20 9.93 -14.12
N VAL A 53 -2.25 8.94 -15.02
CA VAL A 53 -1.14 8.00 -15.23
C VAL A 53 0.16 8.68 -15.70
N PHE A 54 0.05 9.76 -16.49
CA PHE A 54 1.20 10.46 -17.09
C PHE A 54 1.32 11.93 -16.66
N ASP A 55 0.44 12.39 -15.79
CA ASP A 55 0.37 13.78 -15.30
C ASP A 55 -0.04 13.78 -13.82
N GLY A 56 0.59 12.88 -13.07
CA GLY A 56 0.33 12.66 -11.65
C GLY A 56 1.22 13.52 -10.76
N ALA A 57 1.07 13.33 -9.44
CA ALA A 57 1.91 14.01 -8.46
C ALA A 57 3.39 13.65 -8.65
N SER A 58 4.24 14.66 -8.71
CA SER A 58 5.69 14.52 -8.75
C SER A 58 6.26 14.16 -7.38
N ASN A 59 7.48 13.61 -7.35
CA ASN A 59 8.12 13.20 -6.09
C ASN A 59 8.36 14.39 -5.14
N ASP A 60 8.71 15.56 -5.69
CA ASP A 60 8.97 16.76 -4.91
C ASP A 60 7.67 17.30 -4.30
N GLU A 61 6.55 17.21 -5.04
CA GLU A 61 5.23 17.54 -4.51
C GLU A 61 4.84 16.62 -3.37
N VAL A 62 4.99 15.31 -3.53
CA VAL A 62 4.67 14.34 -2.47
C VAL A 62 5.50 14.59 -1.21
N SER A 63 6.81 14.82 -1.34
CA SER A 63 7.68 15.10 -0.18
C SER A 63 7.34 16.45 0.48
N GLY A 64 7.02 17.48 -0.32
CA GLY A 64 6.57 18.77 0.19
C GLY A 64 5.23 18.67 0.93
N LEU A 65 4.29 17.89 0.41
CA LEU A 65 3.00 17.66 1.05
C LEU A 65 3.15 16.86 2.35
N LEU A 66 4.04 15.86 2.40
CA LEU A 66 4.32 15.09 3.62
C LEU A 66 4.81 15.99 4.77
N ALA A 67 5.64 16.98 4.45
CA ALA A 67 6.10 17.96 5.43
C ALA A 67 4.97 18.85 5.99
N ASN A 68 3.87 19.02 5.24
CA ASN A 68 2.70 19.82 5.61
C ASN A 68 1.49 18.95 6.00
N SER A 69 1.73 17.70 6.38
CA SER A 69 0.66 16.78 6.81
C SER A 69 -0.01 17.28 8.09
N ARG A 70 -1.35 17.10 8.17
CA ARG A 70 -2.11 17.51 9.34
C ARG A 70 -1.79 16.61 10.55
N PRO A 71 -1.76 17.18 11.77
CA PRO A 71 -1.62 16.39 12.97
C PRO A 71 -2.86 15.52 13.21
N ASN A 72 -2.70 14.48 14.02
CA ASN A 72 -3.81 13.67 14.51
C ASN A 72 -4.68 14.46 15.53
N ARG A 73 -5.69 13.80 16.10
CA ARG A 73 -6.58 14.39 17.13
C ARG A 73 -5.82 15.01 18.31
N ASP A 74 -4.69 14.42 18.68
CA ASP A 74 -3.94 14.77 19.87
C ASP A 74 -2.86 15.84 19.58
N GLY A 75 -2.76 16.30 18.32
CA GLY A 75 -1.84 17.35 17.89
C GLY A 75 -0.50 16.84 17.35
N ASP A 76 -0.31 15.53 17.27
CA ASP A 76 0.94 14.91 16.84
C ASP A 76 0.99 14.67 15.34
N VAL A 77 2.12 15.01 14.72
CA VAL A 77 2.45 14.64 13.34
C VAL A 77 3.18 13.31 13.36
N MET A 78 2.52 12.26 12.86
CA MET A 78 3.01 10.87 13.00
C MET A 78 4.14 10.51 12.02
N VAL A 79 4.18 11.18 10.88
CA VAL A 79 5.04 10.82 9.73
C VAL A 79 5.95 11.99 9.38
N ASP A 80 7.23 11.69 9.14
CA ASP A 80 8.21 12.69 8.73
C ASP A 80 8.08 13.08 7.25
N ARG A 81 8.88 14.07 6.82
CA ARG A 81 8.96 14.52 5.42
C ARG A 81 9.36 13.44 4.40
N HIS A 82 9.86 12.29 4.88
CA HIS A 82 10.28 11.14 4.07
C HIS A 82 9.24 10.02 4.06
N GLY A 83 8.08 10.22 4.69
CA GLY A 83 7.01 9.22 4.73
C GLY A 83 7.27 8.10 5.74
N LYS A 84 8.13 8.34 6.76
CA LYS A 84 8.47 7.37 7.79
C LYS A 84 7.97 7.77 9.18
N ALA A 85 7.64 6.78 9.99
CA ALA A 85 7.20 6.95 11.37
C ALA A 85 8.01 6.04 12.31
N ARG A 86 8.05 6.40 13.60
CA ARG A 86 8.59 5.54 14.65
C ARG A 86 7.54 4.50 15.04
N LEU A 87 7.82 3.24 14.76
CA LEU A 87 6.97 2.12 15.16
C LEU A 87 7.48 1.49 16.46
N PHE A 88 6.60 0.74 17.12
CA PHE A 88 6.89 -0.06 18.29
C PHE A 88 6.57 -1.53 17.98
N ASP A 89 7.40 -2.44 18.47
CA ASP A 89 7.13 -3.86 18.36
C ASP A 89 5.98 -4.25 19.30
N GLY A 90 4.88 -4.77 18.73
CA GLY A 90 3.70 -5.18 19.49
C GLY A 90 3.91 -6.43 20.36
N ARG A 91 5.03 -7.14 20.23
CA ARG A 91 5.38 -8.29 21.08
C ARG A 91 6.21 -7.90 22.31
N SER A 92 7.24 -7.08 22.12
CA SER A 92 8.15 -6.65 23.20
C SER A 92 7.76 -5.31 23.85
N GLY A 93 7.15 -4.40 23.09
CA GLY A 93 6.88 -3.02 23.49
C GLY A 93 8.02 -2.04 23.21
N GLU A 94 9.17 -2.50 22.71
CA GLU A 94 10.31 -1.65 22.42
C GLU A 94 10.15 -0.89 21.09
N PRO A 95 10.67 0.34 20.97
CA PRO A 95 10.69 1.07 19.70
C PRO A 95 11.69 0.44 18.72
N PHE A 96 11.37 0.44 17.43
CA PHE A 96 12.35 0.08 16.40
C PHE A 96 13.51 1.09 16.35
N GLU A 97 14.71 0.62 16.01
CA GLU A 97 15.94 1.43 15.94
C GLU A 97 15.87 2.53 14.87
N HIS A 98 15.16 2.27 13.77
CA HIS A 98 15.05 3.17 12.63
C HIS A 98 13.59 3.48 12.30
N PRO A 99 13.29 4.68 11.77
CA PRO A 99 11.95 5.01 11.32
C PRO A 99 11.59 4.18 10.08
N ILE A 100 10.34 3.73 10.03
CA ILE A 100 9.83 2.80 9.01
C ILE A 100 8.82 3.53 8.13
N SER A 101 8.86 3.29 6.82
CA SER A 101 7.88 3.87 5.90
C SER A 101 6.48 3.33 6.19
N VAL A 102 5.53 4.21 6.42
CA VAL A 102 4.13 3.86 6.71
C VAL A 102 3.18 4.69 5.88
N GLY A 103 1.98 4.16 5.65
CA GLY A 103 0.94 4.84 4.91
C GLY A 103 -0.14 3.87 4.47
N TYR A 104 -0.97 4.30 3.52
CA TYR A 104 -2.09 3.52 3.03
C TYR A 104 -1.82 3.06 1.60
N MET A 105 -1.93 1.75 1.36
CA MET A 105 -1.82 1.15 0.04
C MET A 105 -3.14 0.47 -0.30
N TYR A 106 -3.58 0.58 -1.55
CA TYR A 106 -4.76 -0.11 -2.01
C TYR A 106 -4.42 -1.55 -2.42
N ILE A 107 -4.89 -2.51 -1.64
CA ILE A 107 -4.61 -3.94 -1.86
C ILE A 107 -5.87 -4.65 -2.36
N LEU A 108 -5.71 -5.47 -3.39
CA LEU A 108 -6.77 -6.32 -3.94
C LEU A 108 -6.67 -7.75 -3.39
N LYS A 109 -7.79 -8.31 -2.96
CA LYS A 109 -7.93 -9.75 -2.70
C LYS A 109 -8.23 -10.45 -4.03
N LEU A 110 -7.24 -11.14 -4.57
CA LEU A 110 -7.39 -11.87 -5.83
C LEU A 110 -8.17 -13.19 -5.64
N HIS A 111 -8.81 -13.67 -6.71
CA HIS A 111 -9.55 -14.93 -6.74
C HIS A 111 -8.62 -16.15 -6.85
N HIS A 112 -7.68 -16.24 -5.91
CA HIS A 112 -6.72 -17.31 -5.77
C HIS A 112 -6.71 -17.78 -4.32
N LEU A 113 -7.89 -18.22 -3.87
CA LEU A 113 -8.11 -18.63 -2.50
C LEU A 113 -7.52 -20.02 -2.25
N ILE A 114 -7.03 -20.22 -1.03
CA ILE A 114 -6.48 -21.51 -0.61
C ILE A 114 -7.55 -22.61 -0.68
N ASP A 115 -8.80 -22.30 -0.33
CA ASP A 115 -9.90 -23.27 -0.34
C ASP A 115 -10.16 -23.86 -1.73
N GLU A 116 -9.89 -23.08 -2.79
CA GLU A 116 -10.02 -23.54 -4.17
C GLU A 116 -8.81 -24.38 -4.61
N LYS A 117 -7.64 -24.13 -4.03
CA LYS A 117 -6.37 -24.75 -4.45
C LYS A 117 -5.93 -25.93 -3.58
N ILE A 118 -6.40 -26.00 -2.34
CA ILE A 118 -6.08 -27.12 -1.45
C ILE A 118 -6.70 -28.38 -2.03
N HIS A 119 -5.87 -29.40 -2.20
CA HIS A 119 -6.26 -30.67 -2.77
C HIS A 119 -5.36 -31.77 -2.22
N ALA A 120 -5.98 -32.85 -1.77
CA ALA A 120 -5.28 -34.02 -1.25
C ALA A 120 -6.04 -35.28 -1.65
N ARG A 121 -5.30 -36.38 -1.79
CA ARG A 121 -5.83 -37.69 -2.16
C ARG A 121 -5.08 -38.78 -1.38
N SER A 122 -5.83 -39.65 -0.70
CA SER A 122 -5.31 -40.92 -0.15
C SER A 122 -5.55 -42.07 -1.13
N THR A 123 -6.83 -42.36 -1.44
CA THR A 123 -7.29 -43.27 -2.50
C THR A 123 -8.37 -42.57 -3.33
N GLY A 124 -8.72 -43.11 -4.50
CA GLY A 124 -9.70 -42.45 -5.38
C GLY A 124 -9.85 -43.15 -6.73
N PRO A 125 -10.57 -42.55 -7.68
CA PRO A 125 -10.83 -43.15 -8.99
C PRO A 125 -9.56 -43.25 -9.85
N TYR A 126 -9.58 -44.23 -10.76
CA TYR A 126 -8.52 -44.55 -11.71
C TYR A 126 -9.06 -44.50 -13.14
N SER A 127 -8.18 -44.18 -14.08
CA SER A 127 -8.48 -44.27 -15.52
C SER A 127 -8.68 -45.73 -15.93
N MET A 128 -9.74 -46.03 -16.69
CA MET A 128 -9.99 -47.39 -17.17
C MET A 128 -8.89 -47.91 -18.10
N ILE A 129 -8.27 -47.02 -18.88
CA ILE A 129 -7.28 -47.39 -19.90
C ILE A 129 -5.90 -47.61 -19.27
N THR A 130 -5.39 -46.60 -18.55
CA THR A 130 -4.02 -46.61 -18.04
C THR A 130 -3.90 -47.18 -16.63
N GLN A 131 -5.01 -47.37 -15.93
CA GLN A 131 -5.04 -47.76 -14.51
C GLN A 131 -4.23 -46.81 -13.62
N GLN A 132 -4.04 -45.56 -14.07
CA GLN A 132 -3.42 -44.50 -13.27
C GLN A 132 -4.48 -43.69 -12.52
N PRO A 133 -4.14 -43.09 -11.36
CA PRO A 133 -4.98 -42.11 -10.69
C PRO A 133 -5.50 -41.04 -11.66
N LEU A 134 -6.79 -40.69 -11.56
CA LEU A 134 -7.34 -39.53 -12.30
C LEU A 134 -6.61 -38.22 -11.97
N GLY A 135 -6.76 -37.19 -12.80
CA GLY A 135 -6.12 -35.89 -12.63
C GLY A 135 -7.11 -34.78 -12.24
N GLY A 136 -6.61 -33.76 -11.55
CA GLY A 136 -7.39 -32.57 -11.20
C GLY A 136 -8.26 -32.71 -9.93
N LYS A 137 -8.45 -31.59 -9.24
CA LYS A 137 -9.18 -31.52 -7.95
C LYS A 137 -10.62 -32.02 -8.07
N ALA A 138 -11.33 -31.64 -9.13
CA ALA A 138 -12.74 -32.00 -9.34
C ALA A 138 -12.97 -33.52 -9.43
N GLN A 139 -11.96 -34.30 -9.82
CA GLN A 139 -12.05 -35.76 -9.96
C GLN A 139 -11.44 -36.51 -8.78
N PHE A 140 -11.13 -35.82 -7.67
CA PHE A 140 -10.28 -36.36 -6.60
C PHE A 140 -8.97 -36.94 -7.16
N GLY A 141 -8.35 -36.22 -8.10
CA GLY A 141 -7.19 -36.68 -8.83
C GLY A 141 -5.91 -36.77 -7.99
N GLY A 142 -4.95 -37.58 -8.42
CA GLY A 142 -3.62 -37.64 -7.81
C GLY A 142 -2.71 -36.52 -8.30
N GLN A 143 -1.58 -36.32 -7.60
CA GLN A 143 -0.51 -35.46 -8.10
C GLN A 143 0.26 -36.21 -9.19
N ARG A 144 0.55 -35.53 -10.30
CA ARG A 144 1.42 -36.08 -11.34
C ARG A 144 2.86 -36.11 -10.83
N PHE A 145 3.41 -37.30 -10.66
CA PHE A 145 4.85 -37.52 -10.48
C PHE A 145 5.45 -37.88 -11.84
N GLY A 146 6.30 -37.03 -12.38
CA GLY A 146 6.91 -37.19 -13.70
C GLY A 146 8.20 -36.42 -13.81
#